data_AF-A0AAQ2JJT9-F1
#
_entry.id   AF-A0AAQ2JJT9-F1
#
_cell.length_a   1.000
_cell.length_b   1.000
_cell.length_c   1.000
_cell.angle_alpha   90.00
_cell.angle_beta   90.00
_cell.angle_gamma   90.00
#
_symmetry.space_group_name_H-M   'P 1'
#
loop_
_entity.id
_entity.type
_entity.pdbx_description
1 polymer ?
#
loop_
_entity_poly.entity_id
_entity_poly.type
_entity_poly.pdbx_seq_one_letter_code
_entity_poly.pdbx_strand_id
1 'polypeptide(L)' 'MRDTGDGREDDPGIQFLARRLAREVDISVAEARGLIKLIGTDWNSLVREAKVWRELKGSAS' A
#
# COMPACT_ATOMS: atom_id res chain seq x y z
N MET A 1 -26.66 -0.14 9.68
CA MET A 1 -25.56 0.64 10.27
C MET A 1 -24.35 0.46 9.36
N ARG A 2 -23.92 1.50 8.64
CA ARG A 2 -22.67 1.42 7.85
C ARG A 2 -21.54 1.64 8.85
N ASP A 3 -20.86 0.57 9.21
CA ASP A 3 -19.55 0.64 9.86
C ASP A 3 -18.55 1.10 8.80
N THR A 4 -18.59 2.40 8.49
CA THR A 4 -17.51 3.07 7.77
C THR A 4 -16.39 3.26 8.77
N GLY A 5 -15.69 2.16 9.05
CA GLY A 5 -14.55 2.11 9.94
C GLY A 5 -13.38 2.86 9.34
N ASP A 6 -13.33 4.15 9.66
CA ASP A 6 -12.14 5.02 9.62
C ASP A 6 -10.97 4.46 10.47
N GLY A 7 -11.15 3.32 11.15
CA GLY A 7 -10.16 2.69 12.02
C GLY A 7 -8.99 1.95 11.34
N ARG A 8 -8.91 1.89 10.00
CA ARG A 8 -7.72 1.34 9.32
C ARG A 8 -6.60 2.37 9.15
N GLU A 9 -6.88 3.66 9.36
CA GLU A 9 -5.89 4.70 9.15
C GLU A 9 -4.81 4.71 10.23
N ASP A 10 -5.19 4.37 11.46
CA ASP A 10 -4.35 4.29 12.66
C ASP A 10 -4.01 2.86 13.08
N ASP A 11 -4.32 1.85 12.27
CA ASP A 11 -3.90 0.49 12.60
C ASP A 11 -2.35 0.40 12.54
N PRO A 12 -1.67 0.12 13.67
CA PRO A 12 -0.22 0.13 13.73
C PRO A 12 0.39 -0.98 12.85
N GLY A 13 -0.34 -2.07 12.60
CA GLY A 13 0.05 -3.14 11.68
C GLY A 13 0.03 -2.68 10.23
N ILE A 14 -1.02 -1.97 9.80
CA ILE A 14 -1.12 -1.37 8.47
C ILE A 14 -0.01 -0.34 8.25
N GLN A 15 0.27 0.50 9.25
CA GLN A 15 1.33 1.50 9.18
C GLN A 15 2.72 0.86 9.08
N PHE A 16 2.98 -0.21 9.84
CA PHE A 16 4.22 -0.97 9.73
C PHE A 16 4.36 -1.60 8.35
N LEU A 17 3.31 -2.25 7.84
CA LEU A 17 3.31 -2.91 6.54
C LEU A 17 3.52 -1.92 5.40
N ALA A 18 2.85 -0.76 5.46
CA ALA A 18 2.99 0.29 4.46
C ALA A 18 4.43 0.84 4.40
N ARG A 19 5.04 1.09 5.56
CA ARG A 19 6.45 1.53 5.64
C ARG A 19 7.41 0.48 5.11
N ARG A 20 7.13 -0.81 5.35
CA ARG A 20 7.93 -1.92 4.81
C ARG A 20 7.83 -1.97 3.29
N LEU A 21 6.62 -1.92 2.74
CA LEU A 21 6.38 -1.98 1.29
C LEU A 21 6.98 -0.78 0.55
N ALA A 22 6.80 0.43 1.11
CA ALA A 22 7.37 1.66 0.57
C ALA A 22 8.89 1.56 0.37
N ARG A 23 9.60 1.03 1.38
CA ARG A 23 11.06 0.83 1.30
C ARG A 23 11.47 -0.26 0.32
N GLU A 24 10.72 -1.36 0.27
CA GLU A 24 11.03 -2.50 -0.59
C GLU A 24 10.91 -2.15 -2.09
N VAL A 25 9.95 -1.30 -2.45
CA VAL A 25 9.58 -1.05 -3.85
C VAL A 25 9.87 0.38 -4.30
N ASP A 26 10.38 1.22 -3.42
CA ASP A 26 10.68 2.64 -3.69
C ASP A 26 9.44 3.44 -4.13
N ILE A 27 8.38 3.34 -3.33
CA ILE A 27 7.14 4.12 -3.47
C ILE A 27 6.86 4.87 -2.17
N SER A 28 5.97 5.87 -2.21
CA SER A 28 5.60 6.59 -1.00
C SER A 28 4.80 5.71 -0.02
N VAL A 29 4.88 6.01 1.28
CA VAL A 29 4.08 5.33 2.31
C VAL A 29 2.57 5.52 2.05
N ALA A 30 2.16 6.65 1.47
CA ALA A 30 0.77 6.90 1.12
C ALA A 30 0.28 5.95 0.01
N GLU A 31 1.10 5.72 -1.02
CA GLU A 31 0.79 4.76 -2.08
C GLU A 31 0.74 3.33 -1.55
N ALA A 32 1.71 2.96 -0.71
CA ALA A 32 1.71 1.66 -0.05
C ALA A 32 0.46 1.45 0.81
N ARG A 33 0.01 2.46 1.57
CA ARG A 33 -1.27 2.43 2.30
C ARG A 33 -2.46 2.26 1.36
N GLY A 34 -2.46 2.96 0.23
CA GLY A 34 -3.49 2.84 -0.81
C GLY A 34 -3.61 1.41 -1.34
N LEU A 35 -2.48 0.80 -1.69
CA LEU A 35 -2.42 -0.59 -2.14
C LEU A 35 -2.92 -1.55 -1.05
N ILE A 36 -2.48 -1.40 0.20
CA ILE A 36 -2.94 -2.24 1.32
C ILE A 36 -4.46 -2.12 1.53
N LYS A 37 -5.01 -0.91 1.45
CA LYS A 37 -6.47 -0.70 1.54
C LYS A 37 -7.22 -1.33 0.37
N LEU A 38 -6.62 -1.36 -0.82
CA LEU A 38 -7.23 -1.86 -2.05
C LEU A 38 -7.20 -3.38 -2.18
N ILE A 39 -6.04 -4.00 -1.93
CA ILE A 39 -5.82 -5.42 -2.20
C ILE A 39 -5.58 -6.27 -0.94
N GLY A 40 -5.57 -5.65 0.24
CA GLY A 40 -5.35 -6.33 1.51
C GLY A 40 -3.87 -6.44 1.89
N THR A 41 -3.56 -7.40 2.76
CA THR A 41 -2.25 -7.50 3.44
C THR A 41 -1.38 -8.67 2.97
N ASP A 42 -1.74 -9.35 1.87
CA ASP A 42 -0.90 -10.40 1.29
C ASP A 42 0.39 -9.81 0.72
N TRP A 43 1.52 -10.21 1.28
CA TRP A 43 2.81 -9.58 0.98
C TRP A 43 3.27 -9.79 -0.46
N ASN A 44 3.06 -10.99 -1.03
CA ASN A 44 3.48 -11.29 -2.40
C ASN A 44 2.68 -10.48 -3.42
N SER A 45 1.36 -10.37 -3.20
CA SER A 45 0.48 -9.55 -4.02
C SER A 45 0.83 -8.07 -3.89
N LEU A 46 1.08 -7.58 -2.67
CA LEU A 46 1.50 -6.19 -2.44
C LEU A 46 2.79 -5.82 -3.17
N VAL A 47 3.83 -6.65 -3.08
CA VAL A 47 5.11 -6.38 -3.76
C VAL A 47 4.92 -6.40 -5.28
N ARG A 48 4.13 -7.33 -5.81
CA ARG A 48 3.84 -7.42 -7.25
C ARG A 48 3.13 -6.15 -7.73
N GLU A 49 2.01 -5.79 -7.11
CA GLU A 49 1.21 -4.64 -7.52
C GLU A 49 1.97 -3.33 -7.33
N ALA A 50 2.75 -3.19 -6.24
CA ALA A 50 3.59 -2.01 -6.02
C ALA A 50 4.65 -1.82 -7.11
N LYS A 51 5.24 -2.91 -7.64
CA LYS A 51 6.23 -2.84 -8.72
C LYS A 51 5.59 -2.37 -10.02
N VAL A 52 4.43 -2.95 -10.35
CA VAL A 52 3.62 -2.52 -11.51
C VAL A 52 3.24 -1.04 -11.37
N TRP A 53 2.78 -0.63 -10.19
CA TRP A 53 2.39 0.75 -9.88
C TRP A 53 3.55 1.74 -10.08
N ARG A 54 4.75 1.42 -9.58
CA ARG A 54 5.95 2.24 -9.75
C ARG A 54 6.34 2.35 -11.23
N GLU A 55 6.32 1.25 -11.96
CA GLU A 55 6.69 1.21 -13.39
C GLU A 55 5.73 2.06 -14.24
N LEU A 56 4.42 1.97 -13.98
CA LEU A 56 3.43 2.81 -14.66
C LEU A 56 3.67 4.30 -14.45
N LYS A 57 4.15 4.70 -13.26
CA LYS A 57 4.54 6.09 -13.00
C LYS A 57 5.81 6.52 -13.73
N GLY A 58 6.79 5.62 -13.85
CA GLY A 58 8.02 5.87 -14.60
C GLY A 58 7.81 5.98 -16.11
N SER A 59 6.81 5.28 -16.68
CA SER A 59 6.48 5.36 -18.11
C SER A 59 5.63 6.58 -18.50
N ALA A 60 5.08 7.31 -17.53
CA ALA A 60 4.29 8.51 -17.77
C ALA A 60 5.12 9.81 -17.72
N SER A 61 6.45 9.72 -17.60
CA SER A 61 7.39 10.85 -17.57
C SER A 61 8.22 10.95 -18.85
#